data_AF-A0A5J4R7U4-F1
#
_entry.id   AF-A0A5J4R7U4-F1
#
_cell.length_a   1.000
_cell.length_b   1.000
_cell.length_c   1.000
_cell.angle_alpha   90.00
_cell.angle_beta   90.00
_cell.angle_gamma   90.00
#
_symmetry.space_group_name_H-M   'P 1'
#
loop_
_entity.id
_entity.type
_entity.pdbx_description
1 polymer ?
#
loop_
_entity_poly.entity_id
_entity_poly.type
_entity_poly.pdbx_seq_one_letter_code
_entity_poly.pdbx_strand_id
1 'polypeptide(L)' 'MDFIKIAEEAFATDKQHPNFKSGDTITVAYRIIEGNKERVQLYRGIVIKIAGHGKKKRFTVRKMSGTIGVERIFP' A
#
# COMPACT_ATOMS: atom_id res chain seq x y z
N MET A 1 -16.86 -10.70 -23.73
CA MET A 1 -16.55 -9.47 -22.98
C MET A 1 -16.00 -9.88 -21.64
N ASP A 2 -14.76 -9.51 -21.32
CA ASP A 2 -14.16 -9.81 -20.02
C ASP A 2 -14.68 -8.82 -18.97
N PHE A 3 -15.79 -9.19 -18.32
CA PHE A 3 -16.45 -8.37 -17.29
C PHE A 3 -15.53 -7.99 -16.12
N ILE A 4 -14.53 -8.82 -15.82
CA ILE A 4 -13.50 -8.53 -14.80
C ILE A 4 -12.69 -7.28 -15.16
N LYS A 5 -12.35 -7.11 -16.44
CA LYS A 5 -11.53 -6.00 -16.90
C LYS A 5 -12.28 -4.66 -16.84
N ILE A 6 -13.58 -4.70 -17.16
CA ILE A 6 -14.47 -3.54 -17.09
C ILE A 6 -14.63 -3.07 -15.64
N ALA A 7 -14.81 -4.01 -14.69
CA ALA A 7 -14.86 -3.69 -13.28
C ALA A 7 -13.54 -3.11 -12.77
N GLU A 8 -12.39 -3.67 -13.17
CA GLU A 8 -11.07 -3.14 -12.79
C GLU A 8 -10.79 -1.72 -13.31
N GLU A 9 -11.32 -1.34 -14.47
CA GLU A 9 -11.24 0.02 -14.98
C GLU A 9 -12.12 0.99 -14.18
N ALA A 10 -13.34 0.57 -13.80
CA ALA A 10 -14.24 1.41 -13.02
C ALA A 10 -13.69 1.77 -11.63
N PHE A 11 -12.90 0.88 -11.01
CA PHE A 11 -12.27 1.11 -9.70
C PHE A 11 -10.81 1.59 -9.77
N ALA A 12 -10.28 1.83 -10.97
CA ALA A 12 -8.92 2.32 -11.12
C ALA A 12 -8.82 3.78 -10.67
N THR A 13 -8.14 4.01 -9.55
CA THR A 13 -7.67 5.35 -9.20
C THR A 13 -6.44 5.70 -10.03
N ASP A 14 -6.50 6.76 -10.85
CA ASP A 14 -5.38 7.33 -11.64
C ASP A 14 -4.27 7.98 -10.77
N LYS A 15 -4.06 7.44 -9.56
CA LYS A 15 -3.03 7.92 -8.65
C LYS A 15 -1.69 7.37 -9.11
N GLN A 16 -0.85 8.26 -9.64
CA GLN A 16 0.55 7.95 -9.88
C GLN A 16 1.30 7.92 -8.54
N HIS A 17 1.98 6.80 -8.28
CA HIS A 17 2.86 6.64 -7.14
C HIS A 17 4.33 6.66 -7.60
N PRO A 18 5.27 7.13 -6.76
CA PRO A 18 6.68 7.03 -7.07
C PRO A 18 7.08 5.57 -7.27
N ASN A 19 8.04 5.33 -8.17
CA ASN A 19 8.58 4.00 -8.36
C ASN A 19 9.51 3.64 -7.18
N PHE A 20 9.41 2.42 -6.66
CA PHE A 20 10.26 1.91 -5.58
C PHE A 20 10.50 0.41 -5.75
N LYS A 21 11.51 -0.11 -5.06
CA LYS A 21 11.88 -1.53 -5.07
C LYS A 21 12.02 -2.10 -3.65
N SER A 22 12.11 -3.42 -3.56
CA SER A 22 12.48 -4.09 -2.31
C SER A 22 13.84 -3.59 -1.83
N GLY A 23 13.94 -3.31 -0.53
CA GLY A 23 15.10 -2.69 0.11
C GLY A 23 14.96 -1.18 0.33
N ASP A 24 14.07 -0.50 -0.38
CA ASP A 24 13.88 0.94 -0.22
C ASP A 24 13.16 1.27 1.08
N THR A 25 13.52 2.39 1.71
CA THR A 25 12.77 2.96 2.83
C THR A 25 11.74 3.93 2.31
N ILE A 26 10.46 3.62 2.49
CA ILE A 26 9.35 4.45 2.02
C ILE A 26 8.48 4.92 3.18
N THR A 27 7.74 6.00 2.95
CA THR A 27 6.67 6.46 3.86
C THR A 27 5.33 6.35 3.16
N VAL A 28 4.45 5.51 3.68
CA VAL A 28 3.08 5.34 3.18
C VAL A 28 2.13 6.18 4.03
N ALA A 29 1.49 7.18 3.42
CA ALA A 29 0.40 7.92 4.04
C ALA A 29 -0.91 7.18 3.74
N TYR A 30 -1.58 6.68 4.77
CA TYR A 30 -2.87 6.01 4.62
C TYR A 30 -3.91 6.62 5.55
N ARG A 31 -5.14 6.72 5.05
CA ARG A 31 -6.27 7.25 5.79
C ARG A 31 -6.85 6.16 6.69
N ILE A 32 -7.15 6.53 7.92
CA ILE A 32 -7.84 5.71 8.91
C ILE A 32 -9.13 6.43 9.27
N ILE A 33 -10.23 5.69 9.25
CA ILE A 33 -11.56 6.16 9.63
C ILE A 33 -11.94 5.39 10.90
N GLU A 34 -12.00 6.10 12.02
CA GLU A 34 -12.35 5.57 13.35
C GLU A 34 -13.68 6.21 13.77
N GLY A 35 -14.80 5.56 13.44
CA GLY A 35 -16.13 6.11 13.63
C GLY A 35 -16.33 7.39 12.82
N ASN A 36 -16.55 8.52 13.51
CA ASN A 36 -16.73 9.84 12.90
C ASN A 36 -15.43 10.63 12.70
N LYS A 37 -14.26 10.08 13.08
CA LYS A 37 -12.98 10.77 12.94
C LYS A 37 -12.17 10.17 11.80
N GLU A 38 -11.70 11.03 10.91
CA GLU A 38 -10.73 10.67 9.88
C GLU A 38 -9.35 11.22 10.24
N ARG A 39 -8.31 10.39 10.11
CA ARG A 39 -6.91 10.82 10.25
C ARG A 39 -6.02 10.18 9.20
N VAL A 40 -5.00 10.91 8.77
CA VAL A 40 -3.92 10.35 7.94
C VAL A 40 -2.81 9.87 8.85
N GLN A 41 -2.47 8.59 8.76
CA GLN A 41 -1.33 8.02 9.48
C GLN A 41 -0.19 7.75 8.51
N LEU A 42 1.01 8.15 8.92
CA LEU A 42 2.25 7.87 8.20
C LEU A 42 2.85 6.55 8.67
N TYR A 43 3.14 5.65 7.74
CA TYR A 43 3.83 4.39 7.98
C TYR A 43 5.16 4.39 7.25
N ARG A 44 6.24 4.68 7.98
CA ARG A 44 7.61 4.64 7.45
C ARG A 44 8.27 3.31 7.78
N GLY A 45 8.88 2.68 6.78
CA GLY A 45 9.60 1.42 6.93
C GLY A 45 10.27 0.96 5.64
N ILE A 46 10.88 -0.22 5.69
CA ILE A 46 11.60 -0.83 4.56
C ILE A 46 10.64 -1.71 3.78
N VAL A 47 10.65 -1.61 2.45
CA VAL A 47 9.93 -2.52 1.58
C VAL A 47 10.65 -3.87 1.55
N ILE A 48 10.02 -4.91 2.07
CA ILE A 48 10.63 -6.26 2.13
C ILE A 48 10.17 -7.16 0.99
N LYS A 49 9.03 -6.84 0.37
CA LYS A 49 8.43 -7.67 -0.69
C LYS A 49 7.54 -6.83 -1.58
N ILE A 50 7.58 -7.11 -2.88
CA ILE A 50 6.60 -6.66 -3.87
C ILE A 50 6.10 -7.91 -4.59
N ALA A 51 4.78 -8.09 -4.69
CA ALA A 51 4.17 -9.29 -5.26
C ALA A 51 2.94 -8.97 -6.12
N GLY A 52 2.64 -9.82 -7.09
CA GLY A 52 1.52 -9.65 -8.01
C GLY A 52 1.88 -8.96 -9.32
N HIS A 53 0.86 -8.71 -10.14
CA HIS A 53 1.00 -8.20 -11.50
C HIS A 53 -0.01 -7.08 -11.79
N GLY A 54 0.36 -6.16 -12.69
CA GLY A 54 -0.51 -5.06 -13.13
C GLY A 54 -1.04 -4.20 -11.97
N LYS A 55 -2.35 -3.93 -11.99
CA LYS A 55 -3.09 -3.17 -10.96
C LYS A 55 -3.30 -3.92 -9.64
N LYS A 56 -2.89 -5.19 -9.55
CA LYS A 56 -3.01 -6.06 -8.36
C LYS A 56 -1.68 -6.24 -7.63
N LYS A 57 -0.70 -5.36 -7.89
CA LYS A 57 0.61 -5.39 -7.25
C LYS A 57 0.50 -4.89 -5.82
N ARG A 58 0.82 -5.76 -4.87
CA ARG A 58 0.91 -5.44 -3.45
C ARG A 58 2.35 -5.33 -3.00
N PHE A 59 2.62 -4.55 -1.97
CA PHE A 59 3.94 -4.43 -1.36
C PHE A 59 3.87 -4.50 0.17
N THR A 60 4.88 -5.09 0.78
CA THR A 60 4.97 -5.25 2.23
C THR A 60 6.03 -4.31 2.77
N VAL A 61 5.64 -3.47 3.73
CA VAL A 61 6.54 -2.57 4.45
C VAL A 61 6.71 -3.09 5.87
N ARG A 62 7.97 -3.20 6.32
CA ARG A 62 8.34 -3.58 7.68
C ARG A 62 8.90 -2.38 8.42
N LYS A 63 8.47 -2.18 9.67
CA LYS A 63 9.08 -1.22 10.59
C LYS A 63 9.24 -1.81 11.99
N MET A 64 10.17 -1.27 12.77
CA MET A 64 10.22 -1.51 14.20
C MET A 64 9.27 -0.56 14.92
N SER A 65 8.44 -1.10 15.82
CA SER A 65 7.57 -0.34 16.71
C SER A 65 7.96 -0.67 18.14
N GLY A 66 8.83 0.15 18.73
CA GLY A 66 9.54 -0.22 19.95
C GLY A 66 10.43 -1.43 19.70
N THR A 67 10.23 -2.49 20.48
CA THR A 67 10.97 -3.76 20.35
C THR A 67 10.30 -4.77 19.41
N ILE A 68 9.14 -4.44 18.84
CA ILE A 68 8.34 -5.37 18.03
C ILE A 68 8.45 -5.01 16.55
N GLY A 69 8.80 -5.98 15.71
CA GLY A 69 8.74 -5.84 14.26
C GLY A 69 7.31 -5.95 13.77
N VAL A 70 6.83 -4.91 13.09
CA VAL A 70 5.48 -4.86 12.51
C VAL A 70 5.62 -4.84 11.00
N GLU A 71 4.84 -5.70 10.34
CA GLU A 71 4.73 -5.74 8.89
C GLU A 71 3.33 -5.33 8.47
N ARG A 72 3.23 -4.55 7.40
CA ARG A 72 1.95 -4.20 6.80
C ARG A 72 2.02 -4.35 5.29
N ILE A 73 0.97 -4.97 4.75
CA ILE A 73 0.80 -5.20 3.32
C ILE A 73 -0.12 -4.11 2.78
N PHE A 74 0.30 -3.44 1.72
CA PHE A 74 -0.46 -2.44 0.99
C PHE A 74 -0.79 -2.97 -0.40
N PRO A 75 -2.03 -2.74 -0.89
CA PRO A 75 -2.44 -3.10 -2.24
C PRO A 75 -1.85 -2.17 -3.31
#